data_AF-A0A8C7EHN3-F1
#
_entry.id   AF-A0A8C7EHN3-F1
#
_cell.length_a   1.000
_cell.length_b   1.000
_cell.length_c   1.000
_cell.angle_alpha   90.00
_cell.angle_beta   90.00
_cell.angle_gamma   90.00
#
_symmetry.space_group_name_H-M   'P 1'
#
loop_
_entity.id
_entity.type
_entity.pdbx_description
1 polymer ?
#
loop_
_entity_poly.entity_id
_entity_poly.type
_entity_poly.pdbx_seq_one_letter_code
_entity_poly.pdbx_strand_id
1 'polypeptide(L)'
;APDTAGRGGPGAGEAAEAFPAASAPEVVPSRRHQIPSSLARYCPGMARRLRRRSARRPVPAAEDVCVFKCAVSRDTECSRVGKQSFIVTLGCNSVLVQFATPNDFCSFYNILKNCRGHNTERSVFSERTEESSAVQYFQFYGYLSQQQNMMQDYVRTGTYQRAILQNHSDFKDKIVLDVGCGSGILSFFAAQAGARKIYAVEASTMAQHAEVLVKSNNLTDRIVVIPGKVEEVSLPEQVDIIISEPMGYMLFNERMLESYLHAKKYLKPSGNMFPTIGDVHLAPFTDEQLYMEQFTKANFWYQPSFHGVDLSALRGAAVDEYFRQPVVDTFDIRILMAKSVKYTVNFLEAKEGDLHRIEIPFKFHMLHSGLVHGLAFWFDVAFIGSIMTVWLSTAPTEPLTHWYQVRCLFQSPLFAKAGDTLSGTCLLIANKSLHPAFPAFIPPSRPSSRLPGLHPAFPAFIPPSRPLSRSSHLPGLRPAFPAFVPFFPPSRPSSPHLPTPSRSSRLPAPSPLIPLSLPSAGGSGGQSGSGGATHYPLNSQFTMGGPAISMASPMSITTNTMHYGS
;
A
#
# COMPACT_ATOMS: atom_id res chain seq x y z
N ALA A 1 -66.70 -9.69 13.33
CA ALA A 1 -67.26 -8.56 14.08
C ALA A 1 -66.12 -7.79 14.72
N PRO A 2 -66.06 -6.45 14.63
CA PRO A 2 -66.40 -5.56 13.50
C PRO A 2 -65.17 -4.68 13.13
N ASP A 3 -65.03 -4.08 11.94
CA ASP A 3 -65.76 -2.93 11.38
C ASP A 3 -65.81 -1.69 12.28
N THR A 4 -65.13 -0.61 11.86
CA THR A 4 -65.57 0.79 11.94
C THR A 4 -64.72 1.61 10.96
N ALA A 5 -65.21 1.92 9.76
CA ALA A 5 -66.15 3.00 9.43
C ALA A 5 -65.44 4.35 9.23
N GLY A 6 -65.38 4.79 7.96
CA GLY A 6 -65.24 6.20 7.61
C GLY A 6 -66.61 6.85 7.36
N ARG A 7 -66.65 8.19 7.34
CA ARG A 7 -67.31 9.03 6.31
C ARG A 7 -67.55 10.47 6.80
N GLY A 8 -67.43 11.39 5.84
CA GLY A 8 -68.02 12.73 5.80
C GLY A 8 -66.95 13.81 5.67
N GLY A 9 -66.80 14.57 4.58
CA GLY A 9 -67.65 14.84 3.43
C GLY A 9 -66.94 15.85 2.49
N PRO A 10 -67.57 16.29 1.38
CA PRO A 10 -66.92 16.45 0.08
C PRO A 10 -66.75 17.90 -0.41
N GLY A 11 -65.97 18.07 -1.48
CA GLY A 11 -65.94 19.28 -2.31
C GLY A 11 -65.05 19.12 -3.55
N ALA A 12 -65.68 18.93 -4.72
CA ALA A 12 -65.10 19.11 -6.05
C ALA A 12 -64.52 20.54 -6.19
N GLY A 13 -63.47 20.86 -6.94
CA GLY A 13 -62.97 20.32 -8.20
C GLY A 13 -63.10 21.44 -9.24
N GLU A 14 -62.00 22.10 -9.62
CA GLU A 14 -61.85 22.79 -10.93
C GLU A 14 -60.41 23.27 -11.16
N ALA A 15 -60.08 23.46 -12.43
CA ALA A 15 -58.74 23.47 -13.00
C ALA A 15 -58.20 24.86 -13.39
N ALA A 16 -56.87 24.90 -13.54
CA ALA A 16 -56.06 25.64 -14.54
C ALA A 16 -55.79 27.17 -14.46
N GLU A 17 -54.57 27.50 -14.93
CA GLU A 17 -54.00 28.75 -15.50
C GLU A 17 -53.20 29.80 -14.67
N ALA A 18 -51.86 29.78 -14.88
CA ALA A 18 -50.96 30.82 -15.44
C ALA A 18 -50.66 32.23 -14.80
N PHE A 19 -49.36 32.42 -14.44
CA PHE A 19 -48.43 33.61 -14.51
C PHE A 19 -48.76 34.96 -13.78
N PRO A 20 -47.83 35.95 -13.57
CA PRO A 20 -46.35 36.05 -13.53
C PRO A 20 -45.76 36.89 -12.32
N ALA A 21 -44.56 37.50 -12.49
CA ALA A 21 -43.50 37.93 -11.57
C ALA A 21 -43.52 39.36 -10.91
N ALA A 22 -42.44 39.65 -10.13
CA ALA A 22 -41.88 40.94 -9.57
C ALA A 22 -41.99 41.05 -8.02
N SER A 23 -41.12 41.66 -7.21
CA SER A 23 -39.85 42.43 -7.29
C SER A 23 -39.35 42.67 -5.85
N ALA A 24 -38.04 42.87 -5.62
CA ALA A 24 -37.45 43.27 -4.33
C ALA A 24 -37.22 44.80 -4.24
N PRO A 25 -37.24 45.43 -3.04
CA PRO A 25 -36.95 46.86 -2.88
C PRO A 25 -35.49 47.18 -2.48
N GLU A 26 -35.16 48.44 -2.76
CA GLU A 26 -33.88 49.19 -2.71
C GLU A 26 -33.28 49.44 -1.31
N VAL A 27 -31.98 49.83 -1.26
CA VAL A 27 -31.48 51.06 -0.56
C VAL A 27 -30.18 51.57 -1.22
N VAL A 28 -30.08 52.90 -1.43
CA VAL A 28 -28.86 53.67 -1.85
C VAL A 28 -28.58 54.80 -0.81
N PRO A 29 -27.53 55.67 -0.88
CA PRO A 29 -26.32 55.65 -0.02
C PRO A 29 -26.05 56.99 0.74
N SER A 30 -25.03 57.06 1.62
CA SER A 30 -24.32 58.34 1.88
C SER A 30 -22.96 58.25 2.59
N ARG A 31 -21.93 58.71 1.86
CA ARG A 31 -20.67 59.46 2.17
C ARG A 31 -20.19 59.64 3.64
N ARG A 32 -18.86 59.49 3.86
CA ARG A 32 -17.88 60.60 4.05
C ARG A 32 -16.42 60.10 4.17
N HIS A 33 -15.50 60.90 3.61
CA HIS A 33 -14.03 60.79 3.60
C HIS A 33 -13.37 61.37 4.87
N GLN A 34 -12.16 60.87 5.24
CA GLN A 34 -10.88 61.60 5.45
C GLN A 34 -9.81 60.60 5.99
N ILE A 35 -8.75 60.19 5.25
CA ILE A 35 -7.40 60.80 5.00
C ILE A 35 -6.43 60.64 6.22
N PRO A 36 -5.10 60.35 6.12
CA PRO A 36 -4.28 59.60 5.14
C PRO A 36 -3.04 58.82 5.70
N SER A 37 -2.38 58.06 4.80
CA SER A 37 -0.92 57.88 4.59
C SER A 37 0.07 57.49 5.71
N SER A 38 0.73 56.34 5.52
CA SER A 38 2.21 56.25 5.54
C SER A 38 2.74 55.10 4.67
N LEU A 39 3.76 55.43 3.87
CA LEU A 39 4.54 54.71 2.85
C LEU A 39 4.77 53.19 3.10
N ALA A 40 4.46 52.30 2.16
CA ALA A 40 5.14 51.97 0.89
C ALA A 40 6.41 51.10 1.04
N ARG A 41 6.35 49.85 0.55
CA ARG A 41 7.37 49.33 -0.37
C ARG A 41 6.86 48.15 -1.21
N TYR A 42 7.23 48.25 -2.47
CA TYR A 42 6.80 47.51 -3.66
C TYR A 42 7.60 46.21 -3.79
N CYS A 43 6.97 45.09 -4.14
CA CYS A 43 7.64 43.93 -4.77
C CYS A 43 6.85 43.53 -6.02
N PRO A 44 7.48 43.48 -7.22
CA PRO A 44 6.78 43.24 -8.48
C PRO A 44 6.57 41.75 -8.72
N GLY A 45 5.34 41.32 -8.97
CA GLY A 45 5.01 39.91 -9.24
C GLY A 45 3.78 39.76 -10.14
N MET A 46 4.05 39.61 -11.45
CA MET A 46 3.21 39.06 -12.53
C MET A 46 1.68 39.01 -12.33
N ALA A 47 0.96 39.97 -12.93
CA ALA A 47 -0.47 39.84 -13.21
C ALA A 47 -0.68 39.09 -14.55
N ARG A 48 -1.44 37.99 -14.57
CA ARG A 48 -1.86 37.30 -15.81
C ARG A 48 -3.38 37.28 -15.93
N ARG A 49 -3.87 37.74 -17.10
CA ARG A 49 -5.30 37.93 -17.44
C ARG A 49 -5.97 36.59 -17.75
N LEU A 50 -7.19 36.38 -17.25
CA LEU A 50 -8.08 35.29 -17.66
C LEU A 50 -9.37 35.88 -18.24
N ARG A 51 -9.70 35.52 -19.48
CA ARG A 51 -10.90 35.94 -20.21
C ARG A 51 -12.06 34.98 -19.93
N ARG A 52 -13.24 35.54 -19.66
CA ARG A 52 -14.52 34.82 -19.66
C ARG A 52 -15.15 34.94 -21.05
N ARG A 53 -15.54 33.83 -21.69
CA ARG A 53 -16.43 33.85 -22.87
C ARG A 53 -17.86 33.58 -22.41
N SER A 54 -18.71 34.60 -22.39
CA SER A 54 -20.16 34.43 -22.46
C SER A 54 -20.62 34.70 -23.89
N ALA A 55 -21.59 33.94 -24.36
CA ALA A 55 -22.09 34.00 -25.72
C ALA A 55 -22.82 35.32 -26.05
N ARG A 56 -22.63 35.75 -27.32
CA ARG A 56 -23.39 36.70 -28.16
C ARG A 56 -22.96 38.19 -28.21
N ARG A 57 -22.60 38.53 -29.46
CA ARG A 57 -22.43 39.81 -30.22
C ARG A 57 -21.14 40.63 -30.01
N PRO A 58 -20.52 41.13 -31.11
CA PRO A 58 -19.25 41.85 -31.08
C PRO A 58 -19.47 43.36 -30.85
N VAL A 59 -18.70 43.94 -29.94
CA VAL A 59 -18.58 45.39 -29.73
C VAL A 59 -17.07 45.71 -29.72
N PRO A 60 -16.62 46.86 -30.27
CA PRO A 60 -15.23 47.05 -30.66
C PRO A 60 -14.30 47.27 -29.45
N ALA A 61 -13.01 47.06 -29.71
CA ALA A 61 -11.90 47.09 -28.76
C ALA A 61 -12.00 48.22 -27.71
N ALA A 62 -12.21 47.82 -26.45
CA ALA A 62 -12.06 48.69 -25.28
C ALA A 62 -11.50 47.85 -24.12
N GLU A 63 -10.46 48.39 -23.49
CA GLU A 63 -9.79 48.07 -22.23
C GLU A 63 -10.14 46.75 -21.53
N ASP A 64 -9.11 45.94 -21.26
CA ASP A 64 -9.18 44.68 -20.51
C ASP A 64 -9.85 44.82 -19.12
N VAL A 65 -11.16 44.58 -19.04
CA VAL A 65 -11.92 44.57 -17.79
C VAL A 65 -11.55 43.32 -16.96
N CYS A 66 -10.91 43.54 -15.80
CA CYS A 66 -10.68 42.49 -14.80
C CYS A 66 -11.99 42.19 -14.06
N VAL A 67 -12.57 41.01 -14.29
CA VAL A 67 -13.89 40.63 -13.74
C VAL A 67 -13.80 39.97 -12.35
N PHE A 68 -12.61 39.51 -11.95
CA PHE A 68 -12.37 38.87 -10.66
C PHE A 68 -10.90 39.04 -10.27
N LYS A 69 -10.64 39.59 -9.08
CA LYS A 69 -9.31 39.76 -8.51
C LYS A 69 -9.35 39.30 -7.06
N CYS A 70 -8.51 38.34 -6.72
CA CYS A 70 -8.29 37.91 -5.34
C CYS A 70 -6.80 37.90 -5.04
N ALA A 71 -6.44 38.21 -3.78
CA ALA A 71 -5.10 37.99 -3.28
C ALA A 71 -5.01 36.56 -2.76
N VAL A 72 -3.95 35.86 -3.14
CA VAL A 72 -3.67 34.50 -2.67
C VAL A 72 -2.44 34.57 -1.77
N SER A 73 -2.60 34.12 -0.54
CA SER A 73 -1.55 34.03 0.49
C SER A 73 -1.29 32.56 0.86
N ARG A 74 -0.32 32.34 1.76
CA ARG A 74 -0.03 31.00 2.34
C ARG A 74 -1.25 30.41 3.04
N ASP A 75 -2.05 31.25 3.70
CA ASP A 75 -3.22 30.87 4.48
C ASP A 75 -4.49 30.75 3.64
N THR A 76 -4.40 30.95 2.31
CA THR A 76 -5.56 30.84 1.44
C THR A 76 -5.92 29.36 1.25
N GLU A 77 -7.07 29.00 1.80
CA GLU A 77 -7.70 27.70 1.59
C GLU A 77 -8.06 27.54 0.11
N CYS A 78 -7.44 26.56 -0.54
CA CYS A 78 -7.81 26.18 -1.89
C CYS A 78 -7.57 24.69 -2.11
N SER A 79 -8.41 24.09 -2.94
CA SER A 79 -8.34 22.68 -3.28
C SER A 79 -8.54 22.47 -4.78
N ARG A 80 -7.81 21.52 -5.35
CA ARG A 80 -7.97 21.14 -6.76
C ARG A 80 -9.29 20.39 -6.91
N VAL A 81 -10.08 20.78 -7.89
CA VAL A 81 -11.33 20.10 -8.25
C VAL A 81 -11.23 19.62 -9.69
N GLY A 82 -11.17 18.31 -9.90
CA GLY A 82 -11.03 17.71 -11.22
C GLY A 82 -9.71 18.03 -11.93
N LYS A 83 -9.70 17.92 -13.26
CA LYS A 83 -8.46 18.01 -14.05
C LYS A 83 -7.94 19.44 -14.23
N GLN A 84 -8.84 20.43 -14.28
CA GLN A 84 -8.53 21.83 -14.68
C GLN A 84 -9.30 22.87 -13.85
N SER A 85 -9.55 22.62 -12.56
CA SER A 85 -10.25 23.59 -11.71
C SER A 85 -9.71 23.63 -10.29
N PHE A 86 -9.94 24.76 -9.62
CA PHE A 86 -9.62 24.98 -8.22
C PHE A 86 -10.82 25.61 -7.53
N ILE A 87 -11.11 25.17 -6.31
CA ILE A 87 -11.94 25.94 -5.39
C ILE A 87 -11.02 26.77 -4.51
N VAL A 88 -11.30 28.07 -4.39
CA VAL A 88 -10.55 29.00 -3.54
C VAL A 88 -11.54 29.63 -2.57
N THR A 89 -11.30 29.48 -1.28
CA THR A 89 -12.11 30.08 -0.22
C THR A 89 -11.49 31.40 0.19
N LEU A 90 -12.29 32.47 0.10
CA LEU A 90 -11.92 33.85 0.38
C LEU A 90 -12.87 34.37 1.47
N GLY A 91 -12.46 34.23 2.73
CA GLY A 91 -13.33 34.52 3.87
C GLY A 91 -14.51 33.55 3.91
N CYS A 92 -15.74 34.06 3.84
CA CYS A 92 -16.98 33.28 3.85
C CYS A 92 -17.47 32.84 2.46
N ASN A 93 -16.73 33.14 1.38
CA ASN A 93 -17.13 32.80 0.02
C ASN A 93 -16.15 31.84 -0.64
N SER A 94 -16.64 30.77 -1.26
CA SER A 94 -15.83 29.86 -2.08
C SER A 94 -16.08 30.13 -3.56
N VAL A 95 -14.99 30.25 -4.33
CA VAL A 95 -15.04 30.51 -5.76
C VAL A 95 -14.43 29.32 -6.50
N LEU A 96 -15.18 28.74 -7.44
CA LEU A 96 -14.65 27.74 -8.37
C LEU A 96 -14.03 28.43 -9.57
N VAL A 97 -12.72 28.26 -9.75
CA VAL A 97 -11.94 28.74 -10.87
C VAL A 97 -11.71 27.58 -11.84
N GLN A 98 -12.35 27.62 -13.01
CA GLN A 98 -12.14 26.67 -14.09
C GLN A 98 -11.25 27.29 -15.18
N PHE A 99 -10.20 26.58 -15.56
CA PHE A 99 -9.23 27.05 -16.55
C PHE A 99 -9.60 26.56 -17.94
N ALA A 100 -9.53 27.46 -18.92
CA ALA A 100 -9.85 27.15 -20.31
C ALA A 100 -8.82 26.21 -20.95
N THR A 101 -7.56 26.26 -20.49
CA THR A 101 -6.48 25.42 -21.01
C THR A 101 -5.71 24.73 -19.88
N PRO A 102 -5.10 23.55 -20.14
CA PRO A 102 -4.22 22.90 -19.17
C PRO A 102 -3.00 23.76 -18.81
N ASN A 103 -2.50 24.57 -19.75
CA ASN A 103 -1.34 25.43 -19.53
C ASN A 103 -1.64 26.57 -18.55
N ASP A 104 -2.85 27.14 -18.61
CA ASP A 104 -3.28 28.17 -17.65
C ASP A 104 -3.49 27.58 -16.26
N PHE A 105 -4.05 26.37 -16.19
CA PHE A 105 -4.14 25.61 -14.95
C PHE A 105 -2.76 25.37 -14.34
N CYS A 106 -1.81 24.84 -15.12
CA CYS A 106 -0.44 24.59 -14.65
C CYS A 106 0.26 25.88 -14.21
N SER A 107 0.05 26.99 -14.94
CA SER A 107 0.61 28.29 -14.57
C SER A 107 0.06 28.79 -13.23
N PHE A 108 -1.27 28.72 -13.04
CA PHE A 108 -1.90 29.10 -11.78
C PHE A 108 -1.51 28.18 -10.62
N TYR A 109 -1.44 26.87 -10.88
CA TYR A 109 -0.95 25.90 -9.90
C TYR A 109 0.46 26.21 -9.43
N ASN A 110 1.37 26.54 -10.36
CA ASN A 110 2.74 26.92 -10.03
C ASN A 110 2.79 28.22 -9.22
N ILE A 111 1.93 29.20 -9.51
CA ILE A 111 1.83 30.43 -8.72
C ILE A 111 1.33 30.12 -7.31
N LEU A 112 0.28 29.32 -7.17
CA LEU A 112 -0.24 28.86 -5.87
C LEU A 112 0.84 28.15 -5.06
N LYS A 113 1.59 27.26 -5.72
CA LYS A 113 2.73 26.54 -5.15
C LYS A 113 3.79 27.51 -4.64
N ASN A 114 4.17 28.50 -5.43
CA ASN A 114 5.15 29.52 -5.05
C ASN A 114 4.64 30.44 -3.92
N CYS A 115 3.37 30.85 -3.94
CA CYS A 115 2.74 31.68 -2.90
C CYS A 115 2.64 30.94 -1.56
N ARG A 116 2.40 29.62 -1.58
CA ARG A 116 2.42 28.74 -0.40
C ARG A 116 3.82 28.49 0.16
N GLY A 117 4.87 29.04 -0.47
CA GLY A 117 6.24 28.91 0.02
C GLY A 117 6.96 27.66 -0.49
N HIS A 118 6.52 27.03 -1.58
CA HIS A 118 7.31 26.00 -2.28
C HIS A 118 8.50 26.58 -3.08
N ASN A 119 9.21 27.53 -2.50
CA ASN A 119 10.63 27.75 -2.78
C ASN A 119 11.50 26.96 -1.79
N THR A 120 10.94 25.96 -1.09
CA THR A 120 11.74 24.95 -0.43
C THR A 120 12.61 24.27 -1.47
N GLU A 121 13.92 24.28 -1.25
CA GLU A 121 14.83 23.34 -1.88
C GLU A 121 14.13 21.97 -1.92
N ARG A 122 14.14 21.32 -3.09
CA ARG A 122 13.49 20.01 -3.22
C ARG A 122 14.12 19.09 -2.19
N SER A 123 13.35 18.72 -1.17
CA SER A 123 13.80 17.75 -0.18
C SER A 123 13.99 16.41 -0.85
N VAL A 124 14.92 15.59 -0.34
CA VAL A 124 15.19 14.24 -0.87
C VAL A 124 13.88 13.43 -0.99
N PHE A 125 12.99 13.55 -0.01
CA PHE A 125 11.66 12.95 -0.03
C PHE A 125 10.81 13.40 -1.23
N SER A 126 10.78 14.71 -1.50
CA SER A 126 9.99 15.29 -2.61
C SER A 126 10.53 14.94 -4.00
N GLU A 127 11.82 14.62 -4.11
CA GLU A 127 12.42 14.18 -5.37
C GLU A 127 12.10 12.71 -5.68
N ARG A 128 12.05 11.86 -4.64
CA ARG A 128 11.85 10.42 -4.77
C ARG A 128 10.39 9.96 -4.74
N THR A 129 9.45 10.84 -4.36
CA THR A 129 8.04 10.50 -4.13
C THR A 129 7.09 11.40 -4.90
N GLU A 130 6.10 10.81 -5.58
CA GLU A 130 5.01 11.57 -6.21
C GLU A 130 4.11 12.26 -5.17
N GLU A 131 3.78 13.53 -5.42
CA GLU A 131 3.00 14.37 -4.50
C GLU A 131 1.64 13.75 -4.13
N SER A 132 0.93 13.15 -5.09
CA SER A 132 -0.34 12.46 -4.84
C SER A 132 -0.18 11.24 -3.93
N SER A 133 0.89 10.47 -4.12
CA SER A 133 1.19 9.30 -3.29
C SER A 133 1.55 9.72 -1.87
N ALA A 134 2.39 10.76 -1.72
CA ALA A 134 2.75 11.31 -0.42
C ALA A 134 1.54 11.85 0.36
N VAL A 135 0.64 12.59 -0.30
CA VAL A 135 -0.55 13.14 0.36
C VAL A 135 -1.46 12.01 0.86
N GLN A 136 -1.74 11.00 0.03
CA GLN A 136 -2.56 9.86 0.43
C GLN A 136 -1.93 9.07 1.59
N TYR A 137 -0.62 8.87 1.53
CA TYR A 137 0.16 8.20 2.58
C TYR A 137 0.02 8.93 3.93
N PHE A 138 0.31 10.24 3.99
CA PHE A 138 0.21 10.98 5.26
C PHE A 138 -1.24 11.15 5.74
N GLN A 139 -2.21 11.20 4.83
CA GLN A 139 -3.63 11.18 5.21
C GLN A 139 -4.02 9.85 5.88
N PHE A 140 -3.54 8.72 5.35
CA PHE A 140 -3.77 7.41 5.93
C PHE A 140 -3.24 7.33 7.37
N TYR A 141 -2.00 7.78 7.60
CA TYR A 141 -1.39 7.78 8.93
C TYR A 141 -1.95 8.85 9.90
N GLY A 142 -2.67 9.84 9.37
CA GLY A 142 -3.37 10.86 10.15
C GLY A 142 -4.64 10.36 10.87
N TYR A 143 -5.14 9.15 10.56
CA TYR A 143 -6.30 8.58 11.23
C TYR A 143 -5.93 7.85 12.53
N LEU A 144 -6.61 8.18 13.64
CA LEU A 144 -6.44 7.51 14.93
C LEU A 144 -6.73 6.00 14.86
N SER A 145 -7.67 5.57 14.01
CA SER A 145 -7.97 4.14 13.82
C SER A 145 -6.78 3.36 13.27
N GLN A 146 -5.97 3.96 12.38
CA GLN A 146 -4.77 3.30 11.87
C GLN A 146 -3.67 3.21 12.94
N GLN A 147 -3.50 4.27 13.74
CA GLN A 147 -2.60 4.24 14.89
C GLN A 147 -3.04 3.18 15.92
N GLN A 148 -4.35 3.06 16.17
CA GLN A 148 -4.90 2.04 17.03
C GLN A 148 -4.63 0.63 16.51
N ASN A 149 -4.82 0.36 15.22
CA ASN A 149 -4.53 -0.94 14.61
C ASN A 149 -3.07 -1.35 14.86
N MET A 150 -2.14 -0.40 14.70
CA MET A 150 -0.72 -0.61 14.96
C MET A 150 -0.42 -0.84 16.46
N MET A 151 -1.04 -0.06 17.35
CA MET A 151 -0.83 -0.17 18.79
C MET A 151 -1.47 -1.42 19.42
N GLN A 152 -2.55 -1.92 18.85
CA GLN A 152 -3.23 -3.14 19.29
C GLN A 152 -2.49 -4.42 18.88
N ASP A 153 -1.57 -4.35 17.93
CA ASP A 153 -0.59 -5.41 17.69
C ASP A 153 0.37 -5.47 18.90
N TYR A 154 0.06 -6.38 19.83
CA TYR A 154 0.79 -6.55 21.07
C TYR A 154 2.19 -7.12 20.84
N VAL A 155 2.36 -7.99 19.84
CA VAL A 155 3.69 -8.53 19.48
C VAL A 155 4.58 -7.38 19.04
N ARG A 156 4.07 -6.50 18.17
CA ARG A 156 4.77 -5.28 17.78
C ARG A 156 5.06 -4.39 18.98
N THR A 157 4.03 -3.81 19.59
CA THR A 157 4.18 -2.74 20.57
C THR A 157 4.91 -3.22 21.82
N GLY A 158 4.61 -4.43 22.30
CA GLY A 158 5.27 -5.04 23.45
C GLY A 158 6.74 -5.37 23.19
N THR A 159 7.12 -5.81 21.99
CA THR A 159 8.53 -6.11 21.67
C THR A 159 9.37 -4.84 21.60
N TYR A 160 8.84 -3.76 21.01
CA TYR A 160 9.49 -2.44 21.04
C TYR A 160 9.70 -1.95 22.48
N GLN A 161 8.65 -2.02 23.31
CA GLN A 161 8.76 -1.62 24.72
C GLN A 161 9.83 -2.44 25.45
N ARG A 162 9.83 -3.78 25.29
CA ARG A 162 10.85 -4.65 25.90
C ARG A 162 12.24 -4.31 25.41
N ALA A 163 12.44 -4.14 24.10
CA ALA A 163 13.74 -3.80 23.53
C ALA A 163 14.31 -2.52 24.13
N ILE A 164 13.48 -1.47 24.26
CA ILE A 164 13.86 -0.17 24.82
C ILE A 164 14.13 -0.27 26.33
N LEU A 165 13.21 -0.86 27.10
CA LEU A 165 13.33 -0.92 28.57
C LEU A 165 14.44 -1.88 29.04
N GLN A 166 14.63 -3.02 28.37
CA GLN A 166 15.70 -3.97 28.72
C GLN A 166 17.08 -3.45 28.35
N ASN A 167 17.17 -2.55 27.37
CA ASN A 167 18.39 -1.82 27.02
C ASN A 167 18.39 -0.39 27.57
N HIS A 168 17.82 -0.16 28.75
CA HIS A 168 17.68 1.19 29.32
C HIS A 168 19.01 1.97 29.41
N SER A 169 20.17 1.32 29.47
CA SER A 169 21.48 1.99 29.44
C SER A 169 21.74 2.78 28.15
N ASP A 170 21.12 2.36 27.04
CA ASP A 170 21.21 3.02 25.73
C ASP A 170 20.29 4.23 25.63
N PHE A 171 19.38 4.42 26.60
CA PHE A 171 18.40 5.49 26.63
C PHE A 171 18.61 6.43 27.82
N LYS A 172 19.02 5.93 28.98
CA LYS A 172 19.15 6.72 30.21
C LYS A 172 20.09 7.91 30.01
N ASP A 173 19.56 9.10 30.30
CA ASP A 173 20.24 10.39 30.16
C ASP A 173 20.72 10.73 28.72
N LYS A 174 20.20 10.00 27.72
CA LYS A 174 20.53 10.18 26.30
C LYS A 174 19.54 11.08 25.55
N ILE A 175 19.96 11.56 24.40
CA ILE A 175 19.12 12.28 23.44
C ILE A 175 18.64 11.29 22.38
N VAL A 176 17.33 11.25 22.14
CA VAL A 176 16.67 10.29 21.25
C VAL A 176 15.98 11.04 20.10
N LEU A 177 16.03 10.47 18.89
CA LEU A 177 15.17 10.86 17.77
C LEU A 177 14.19 9.73 17.46
N ASP A 178 12.90 10.04 17.46
CA ASP A 178 11.82 9.14 17.05
C ASP A 178 11.31 9.57 15.66
N VAL A 179 11.58 8.76 14.63
CA VAL A 179 11.30 9.09 13.23
C VAL A 179 9.96 8.49 12.80
N GLY A 180 9.01 9.35 12.43
CA GLY A 180 7.64 8.92 12.13
C GLY A 180 6.93 8.48 13.41
N CYS A 181 6.92 9.34 14.42
CA CYS A 181 6.52 8.95 15.77
C CYS A 181 5.04 8.57 15.88
N GLY A 182 4.20 8.92 14.90
CA GLY A 182 2.76 8.64 14.92
C GLY A 182 2.12 9.24 16.17
N SER A 183 1.51 8.38 17.01
CA SER A 183 0.95 8.77 18.30
C SER A 183 1.99 9.17 19.36
N GLY A 184 3.28 8.90 19.12
CA GLY A 184 4.39 9.12 20.04
C GLY A 184 4.70 7.93 20.95
N ILE A 185 4.09 6.76 20.73
CA ILE A 185 4.20 5.59 21.64
C ILE A 185 5.65 5.17 21.93
N LEU A 186 6.53 5.18 20.93
CA LEU A 186 7.94 4.82 21.10
C LEU A 186 8.71 5.89 21.90
N SER A 187 8.41 7.17 21.67
CA SER A 187 8.91 8.28 22.49
C SER A 187 8.54 8.13 23.97
N PHE A 188 7.33 7.65 24.30
CA PHE A 188 6.95 7.35 25.68
C PHE A 188 7.77 6.21 26.28
N PHE A 189 8.07 5.16 25.51
CA PHE A 189 8.95 4.07 25.97
C PHE A 189 10.38 4.56 26.22
N ALA A 190 10.92 5.42 25.35
CA ALA A 190 12.22 6.04 25.56
C ALA A 190 12.22 6.93 26.82
N ALA A 191 11.14 7.67 27.08
CA ALA A 191 10.98 8.44 28.31
C ALA A 191 10.93 7.54 29.56
N GLN A 192 10.23 6.40 29.50
CA GLN A 192 10.21 5.38 30.56
C GLN A 192 11.61 4.80 30.83
N ALA A 193 12.42 4.60 29.79
CA ALA A 193 13.81 4.14 29.91
C ALA A 193 14.80 5.21 30.43
N GLY A 194 14.33 6.43 30.68
CA GLY A 194 15.14 7.50 31.27
C GLY A 194 15.81 8.46 30.27
N ALA A 195 15.37 8.52 29.01
CA ALA A 195 15.90 9.47 28.02
C ALA A 195 15.83 10.95 28.45
N ARG A 196 16.95 11.67 28.42
CA ARG A 196 17.01 13.08 28.82
C ARG A 196 16.13 13.96 27.94
N LYS A 197 16.18 13.73 26.63
CA LYS A 197 15.45 14.51 25.62
C LYS A 197 15.06 13.61 24.46
N ILE A 198 13.82 13.73 23.96
CA ILE A 198 13.30 12.99 22.83
C ILE A 198 12.76 14.00 21.80
N TYR A 199 13.26 13.95 20.57
CA TYR A 199 12.71 14.68 19.43
C TYR A 199 11.81 13.71 18.65
N ALA A 200 10.50 13.97 18.64
CA ALA A 200 9.52 13.10 18.02
C ALA A 200 9.02 13.74 16.71
N VAL A 201 9.53 13.27 15.57
CA VAL A 201 9.24 13.85 14.24
C VAL A 201 8.08 13.11 13.60
N GLU A 202 7.05 13.82 13.20
CA GLU A 202 5.87 13.26 12.52
C GLU A 202 5.36 14.19 11.43
N ALA A 203 5.16 13.65 10.23
CA ALA A 203 4.82 14.44 9.05
C ALA A 203 3.30 14.59 8.84
N SER A 204 2.49 13.67 9.34
CA SER A 204 1.04 13.71 9.26
C SER A 204 0.44 14.63 10.34
N THR A 205 -0.89 14.83 10.26
CA THR A 205 -1.65 15.55 11.30
C THR A 205 -1.63 14.84 12.66
N MET A 206 -1.17 13.58 12.72
CA MET A 206 -1.03 12.83 13.97
C MET A 206 -0.08 13.50 14.96
N ALA A 207 0.86 14.33 14.49
CA ALA A 207 1.73 15.15 15.34
C ALA A 207 0.93 15.99 16.37
N GLN A 208 -0.26 16.49 15.99
CA GLN A 208 -1.12 17.25 16.90
C GLN A 208 -1.66 16.38 18.04
N HIS A 209 -2.00 15.12 17.75
CA HIS A 209 -2.45 14.17 18.77
C HIS A 209 -1.30 13.70 19.66
N ALA A 210 -0.11 13.48 19.10
CA ALA A 210 1.09 13.19 19.88
C ALA A 210 1.39 14.32 20.89
N GLU A 211 1.30 15.57 20.46
CA GLU A 211 1.48 16.75 21.33
C GLU A 211 0.45 16.79 22.48
N VAL A 212 -0.81 16.44 22.22
CA VAL A 212 -1.85 16.29 23.26
C VAL A 212 -1.48 15.20 24.27
N LEU A 213 -0.99 14.05 23.79
CA LEU A 213 -0.55 12.95 24.66
C LEU A 213 0.66 13.35 25.50
N VAL A 214 1.64 14.05 24.93
CA VAL A 214 2.83 14.53 25.66
C VAL A 214 2.43 15.47 26.80
N LYS A 215 1.51 16.41 26.55
CA LYS A 215 0.98 17.32 27.57
C LYS A 215 0.21 16.59 28.67
N SER A 216 -0.72 15.72 28.30
CA SER A 216 -1.56 15.00 29.27
C SER A 216 -0.75 14.03 30.16
N ASN A 217 0.40 13.54 29.68
CA ASN A 217 1.31 12.68 30.44
C ASN A 217 2.42 13.46 31.17
N ASN A 218 2.37 14.80 31.18
CA ASN A 218 3.33 15.66 31.87
C ASN A 218 4.81 15.42 31.44
N LEU A 219 5.04 15.24 30.14
CA LEU A 219 6.37 14.97 29.57
C LEU A 219 6.88 16.07 28.63
N THR A 220 6.31 17.28 28.71
CA THR A 220 6.65 18.42 27.84
C THR A 220 8.09 18.92 27.99
N ASP A 221 8.73 18.65 29.13
CA ASP A 221 10.13 18.96 29.38
C ASP A 221 11.08 18.00 28.63
N ARG A 222 10.65 16.75 28.43
CA ARG A 222 11.46 15.67 27.86
C ARG A 222 11.14 15.36 26.40
N ILE A 223 9.88 15.34 25.98
CA ILE A 223 9.46 15.02 24.62
C ILE A 223 9.11 16.31 23.88
N VAL A 224 9.72 16.53 22.71
CA VAL A 224 9.43 17.66 21.82
C VAL A 224 8.89 17.10 20.51
N VAL A 225 7.60 17.34 20.23
CA VAL A 225 6.99 16.94 18.96
C VAL A 225 7.34 17.97 17.88
N ILE A 226 7.87 17.50 16.77
CA ILE A 226 8.30 18.34 15.63
C ILE A 226 7.47 17.93 14.40
N PRO A 227 6.46 18.71 14.02
CA PRO A 227 5.67 18.42 12.84
C PRO A 227 6.48 18.66 11.57
N GLY A 228 6.58 17.65 10.71
CA GLY A 228 7.28 17.72 9.43
C GLY A 228 7.97 16.42 9.03
N LYS A 229 8.56 16.41 7.82
CA LYS A 229 9.34 15.27 7.33
C LYS A 229 10.76 15.35 7.86
N VAL A 230 11.36 14.21 8.21
CA VAL A 230 12.73 14.17 8.76
C VAL A 230 13.79 14.72 7.80
N GLU A 231 13.51 14.69 6.50
CA GLU A 231 14.33 15.28 5.44
C GLU A 231 14.31 16.82 5.47
N GLU A 232 13.24 17.43 5.98
CA GLU A 232 12.94 18.87 5.88
C GLU A 232 13.07 19.63 7.21
N VAL A 233 12.91 18.95 8.35
CA VAL A 233 13.03 19.56 9.68
C VAL A 233 14.49 19.82 10.06
N SER A 234 14.71 20.63 11.11
CA SER A 234 16.01 20.81 11.74
C SER A 234 15.94 20.43 13.21
N LEU A 235 16.98 19.75 13.70
CA LEU A 235 17.14 19.44 15.12
C LEU A 235 18.22 20.35 15.72
N PRO A 236 18.08 20.78 16.99
CA PRO A 236 19.02 21.70 17.61
C PRO A 236 20.35 21.04 18.03
N GLU A 237 20.41 19.71 18.11
CA GLU A 237 21.58 18.94 18.53
C GLU A 237 21.60 17.52 17.93
N GLN A 238 22.77 16.88 17.89
CA GLN A 238 22.90 15.47 17.48
C GLN A 238 22.36 14.53 18.55
N VAL A 239 21.82 13.38 18.14
CA VAL A 239 21.19 12.38 19.01
C VAL A 239 22.10 11.16 19.25
N ASP A 240 21.94 10.51 20.40
CA ASP A 240 22.68 9.30 20.77
C ASP A 240 22.06 8.03 20.15
N ILE A 241 20.73 8.03 19.95
CA ILE A 241 20.01 6.88 19.38
C ILE A 241 18.82 7.34 18.55
N ILE A 242 18.60 6.67 17.41
CA ILE A 242 17.41 6.85 16.58
C ILE A 242 16.51 5.63 16.76
N ILE A 243 15.24 5.87 17.10
CA ILE A 243 14.19 4.86 17.14
C ILE A 243 13.18 5.11 16.02
N SER A 244 12.63 4.04 15.45
CA SER A 244 11.55 4.12 14.49
C SER A 244 10.85 2.77 14.34
N GLU A 245 9.65 2.79 13.79
CA GLU A 245 9.00 1.63 13.20
C GLU A 245 8.82 1.91 11.69
N PRO A 246 9.86 1.64 10.87
CA PRO A 246 9.82 1.93 9.44
C PRO A 246 9.47 0.71 8.57
N MET A 247 9.00 -0.40 9.16
CA MET A 247 8.86 -1.67 8.44
C MET A 247 7.50 -1.75 7.75
N GLY A 248 7.52 -1.89 6.42
CA GLY A 248 6.34 -2.25 5.63
C GLY A 248 6.24 -3.75 5.36
N TYR A 249 5.27 -4.14 4.54
CA TYR A 249 5.25 -5.49 3.93
C TYR A 249 6.58 -5.82 3.25
N MET A 250 7.03 -7.08 3.38
CA MET A 250 8.36 -7.53 2.91
C MET A 250 9.52 -6.65 3.42
N LEU A 251 9.39 -6.03 4.60
CA LEU A 251 10.29 -5.03 5.21
C LEU A 251 10.37 -3.68 4.46
N PHE A 252 10.45 -3.70 3.13
CA PHE A 252 10.82 -2.55 2.30
C PHE A 252 9.64 -1.73 1.74
N ASN A 253 8.41 -2.22 1.83
CA ASN A 253 7.25 -1.48 1.35
C ASN A 253 7.15 -0.10 2.05
N GLU A 254 6.49 0.86 1.41
CA GLU A 254 6.33 2.26 1.89
C GLU A 254 7.59 3.12 1.87
N ARG A 255 8.77 2.52 1.62
CA ARG A 255 10.06 3.24 1.50
C ARG A 255 10.38 4.12 2.71
N MET A 256 9.81 3.81 3.88
CA MET A 256 10.04 4.54 5.14
C MET A 256 11.46 4.28 5.68
N LEU A 257 12.06 3.13 5.36
CA LEU A 257 13.45 2.83 5.67
C LEU A 257 14.44 3.85 5.08
N GLU A 258 14.13 4.45 3.93
CA GLU A 258 14.97 5.52 3.35
C GLU A 258 14.96 6.77 4.25
N SER A 259 13.81 7.16 4.81
CA SER A 259 13.72 8.25 5.80
C SER A 259 14.41 7.90 7.11
N TYR A 260 14.35 6.64 7.53
CA TYR A 260 15.06 6.13 8.70
C TYR A 260 16.59 6.21 8.52
N LEU A 261 17.12 5.80 7.37
CA LEU A 261 18.54 5.93 7.04
C LEU A 261 18.95 7.40 6.86
N HIS A 262 18.08 8.24 6.29
CA HIS A 262 18.32 9.67 6.14
C HIS A 262 18.48 10.38 7.49
N ALA A 263 17.73 9.94 8.50
CA ALA A 263 17.79 10.49 9.85
C ALA A 263 19.17 10.33 10.52
N LYS A 264 20.03 9.42 10.01
CA LYS A 264 21.42 9.27 10.49
C LYS A 264 22.27 10.53 10.39
N LYS A 265 21.87 11.52 9.57
CA LYS A 265 22.51 12.86 9.58
C LYS A 265 22.51 13.51 10.98
N TYR A 266 21.53 13.16 11.82
CA TYR A 266 21.43 13.63 13.21
C TYR A 266 22.10 12.69 14.22
N LEU A 267 22.53 11.49 13.81
CA LEU A 267 23.13 10.51 14.71
C LEU A 267 24.56 10.89 15.04
N LYS A 268 24.98 10.75 16.30
CA LYS A 268 26.38 10.87 16.69
C LYS A 268 27.21 9.72 16.04
N PRO A 269 28.53 9.88 15.83
CA PRO A 269 29.36 8.84 15.23
C PRO A 269 29.34 7.48 15.95
N SER A 270 29.15 7.49 17.28
CA SER A 270 28.99 6.31 18.12
C SER A 270 27.54 6.03 18.52
N GLY A 271 26.59 6.63 17.80
CA GLY A 271 25.17 6.48 18.09
C GLY A 271 24.62 5.15 17.60
N ASN A 272 23.47 4.74 18.15
CA ASN A 272 22.82 3.48 17.80
C ASN A 272 21.49 3.68 17.06
N MET A 273 20.94 2.61 16.49
CA MET A 273 19.68 2.59 15.77
C MET A 273 18.83 1.41 16.22
N PHE A 274 17.57 1.69 16.57
CA PHE A 274 16.56 0.71 16.97
C PHE A 274 15.36 0.77 16.00
N PRO A 275 15.14 -0.24 15.16
CA PRO A 275 15.93 -1.48 14.98
C PRO A 275 17.31 -1.25 14.35
N THR A 276 18.25 -2.16 14.61
CA THR A 276 19.65 -2.05 14.17
C THR A 276 19.89 -2.78 12.85
N ILE A 277 19.28 -3.95 12.70
CA ILE A 277 19.34 -4.75 11.47
C ILE A 277 17.93 -5.26 11.10
N GLY A 278 17.72 -5.51 9.81
CA GLY A 278 16.54 -6.18 9.29
C GLY A 278 16.94 -7.37 8.41
N ASP A 279 16.40 -8.54 8.71
CA ASP A 279 16.58 -9.78 7.98
C ASP A 279 15.32 -10.06 7.16
N VAL A 280 15.44 -10.11 5.84
CA VAL A 280 14.37 -10.61 4.95
C VAL A 280 14.63 -12.07 4.65
N HIS A 281 13.61 -12.88 4.86
CA HIS A 281 13.61 -14.29 4.55
C HIS A 281 12.75 -14.55 3.32
N LEU A 282 13.21 -15.45 2.46
CA LEU A 282 12.40 -15.98 1.37
C LEU A 282 12.52 -17.50 1.30
N ALA A 283 11.41 -18.18 0.99
CA ALA A 283 11.38 -19.64 0.83
C ALA A 283 10.38 -20.06 -0.27
N PRO A 284 10.68 -21.10 -1.06
CA PRO A 284 9.74 -21.63 -2.05
C PRO A 284 8.58 -22.34 -1.35
N PHE A 285 7.36 -22.15 -1.86
CA PHE A 285 6.16 -22.79 -1.31
C PHE A 285 5.34 -23.53 -2.36
N THR A 286 4.52 -24.48 -1.89
CA THR A 286 3.50 -25.14 -2.70
C THR A 286 2.11 -24.85 -2.14
N ASP A 287 1.26 -24.19 -2.94
CA ASP A 287 -0.14 -23.94 -2.59
C ASP A 287 -0.99 -23.91 -3.88
N GLU A 288 -1.52 -25.08 -4.24
CA GLU A 288 -2.36 -25.27 -5.42
C GLU A 288 -3.67 -24.47 -5.31
N GLN A 289 -4.24 -24.38 -4.10
CA GLN A 289 -5.51 -23.70 -3.88
C GLN A 289 -5.38 -22.20 -4.13
N LEU A 290 -4.33 -21.57 -3.58
CA LEU A 290 -4.07 -20.15 -3.82
C LEU A 290 -3.79 -19.86 -5.31
N TYR A 291 -3.03 -20.74 -5.97
CA TYR A 291 -2.72 -20.61 -7.39
C TYR A 291 -4.00 -20.69 -8.25
N MET A 292 -4.86 -21.68 -8.00
CA MET A 292 -6.13 -21.86 -8.72
C MET A 292 -7.17 -20.78 -8.41
N GLU A 293 -7.12 -20.15 -7.25
CA GLU A 293 -7.97 -19.00 -6.92
C GLU A 293 -7.74 -17.84 -7.91
N GLN A 294 -6.48 -17.56 -8.29
CA GLN A 294 -6.17 -16.47 -9.23
C GLN A 294 -6.75 -16.76 -10.62
N PHE A 295 -6.63 -18.00 -11.09
CA PHE A 295 -7.28 -18.42 -12.34
C PHE A 295 -8.79 -18.35 -12.25
N THR A 296 -9.38 -18.73 -11.11
CA THR A 296 -10.83 -18.68 -10.91
C THR A 296 -11.35 -17.24 -11.01
N LYS A 297 -10.66 -16.27 -10.39
CA LYS A 297 -10.96 -14.84 -10.53
C LYS A 297 -10.81 -14.36 -11.98
N ALA A 298 -9.70 -14.72 -12.63
CA ALA A 298 -9.44 -14.33 -14.02
C ALA A 298 -10.44 -14.93 -15.01
N ASN A 299 -10.96 -16.13 -14.73
CA ASN A 299 -11.94 -16.82 -15.58
C ASN A 299 -13.31 -16.12 -15.61
N PHE A 300 -13.57 -15.14 -14.73
CA PHE A 300 -14.69 -14.21 -14.91
C PHE A 300 -14.67 -13.56 -16.31
N TRP A 301 -13.48 -13.20 -16.79
CA TRP A 301 -13.30 -12.58 -18.10
C TRP A 301 -13.39 -13.60 -19.24
N TYR A 302 -13.38 -14.90 -18.96
CA TYR A 302 -13.48 -15.94 -19.99
C TYR A 302 -14.94 -16.32 -20.29
N GLN A 303 -15.78 -15.29 -20.47
CA GLN A 303 -17.20 -15.45 -20.77
C GLN A 303 -17.48 -14.93 -22.19
N PRO A 304 -17.96 -15.78 -23.11
CA PRO A 304 -18.24 -15.37 -24.48
C PRO A 304 -19.51 -14.53 -24.65
N SER A 305 -20.33 -14.39 -23.59
CA SER A 305 -21.58 -13.62 -23.65
C SER A 305 -22.00 -13.07 -22.27
N PHE A 306 -21.13 -12.29 -21.65
CA PHE A 306 -21.48 -11.54 -20.43
C PHE A 306 -22.42 -10.39 -20.80
N HIS A 307 -23.71 -10.54 -20.48
CA HIS A 307 -24.77 -9.61 -20.92
C HIS A 307 -24.73 -9.32 -22.45
N GLY A 308 -24.41 -10.33 -23.26
CA GLY A 308 -24.32 -10.19 -24.73
C GLY A 308 -22.97 -9.70 -25.26
N VAL A 309 -21.95 -9.53 -24.41
CA VAL A 309 -20.60 -9.10 -24.81
C VAL A 309 -19.58 -10.20 -24.54
N ASP A 310 -18.70 -10.47 -25.50
CA ASP A 310 -17.57 -11.39 -25.31
C ASP A 310 -16.42 -10.68 -24.59
N LEU A 311 -16.10 -11.15 -23.38
CA LEU A 311 -15.02 -10.61 -22.54
C LEU A 311 -13.69 -11.36 -22.72
N SER A 312 -13.70 -12.50 -23.44
CA SER A 312 -12.61 -13.49 -23.40
C SER A 312 -11.25 -12.96 -23.86
N ALA A 313 -11.24 -11.94 -24.72
CA ALA A 313 -10.02 -11.26 -25.17
C ALA A 313 -9.22 -10.62 -24.03
N LEU A 314 -9.86 -10.26 -22.91
CA LEU A 314 -9.21 -9.65 -21.73
C LEU A 314 -8.73 -10.66 -20.69
N ARG A 315 -9.03 -11.96 -20.85
CA ARG A 315 -8.62 -12.99 -19.89
C ARG A 315 -7.11 -12.99 -19.63
N GLY A 316 -6.30 -12.88 -20.68
CA GLY A 316 -4.84 -12.87 -20.54
C GLY A 316 -4.34 -11.70 -19.69
N ALA A 317 -4.86 -10.50 -19.95
CA ALA A 317 -4.54 -9.31 -19.17
C ALA A 317 -4.99 -9.43 -17.71
N ALA A 318 -6.16 -10.03 -17.46
CA ALA A 318 -6.66 -10.27 -16.11
C ALA A 318 -5.77 -11.27 -15.35
N VAL A 319 -5.35 -12.37 -15.98
CA VAL A 319 -4.38 -13.31 -15.38
C VAL A 319 -3.10 -12.58 -15.01
N ASP A 320 -2.52 -11.81 -15.93
CA ASP A 320 -1.31 -11.03 -15.66
C ASP A 320 -1.47 -10.05 -14.49
N GLU A 321 -2.64 -9.42 -14.37
CA GLU A 321 -2.95 -8.50 -13.27
C GLU A 321 -3.03 -9.22 -11.91
N TYR A 322 -3.80 -10.31 -11.81
CA TYR A 322 -3.93 -11.07 -10.57
C TYR A 322 -2.59 -11.68 -10.12
N PHE A 323 -1.80 -12.21 -11.04
CA PHE A 323 -0.49 -12.79 -10.72
C PHE A 323 0.58 -11.76 -10.34
N ARG A 324 0.38 -10.48 -10.68
CA ARG A 324 1.25 -9.39 -10.22
C ARG A 324 0.98 -8.99 -8.77
N GLN A 325 -0.18 -9.31 -8.20
CA GLN A 325 -0.52 -8.93 -6.83
C GLN A 325 0.18 -9.84 -5.81
N PRO A 326 1.04 -9.29 -4.93
CA PRO A 326 1.51 -10.04 -3.77
C PRO A 326 0.33 -10.35 -2.86
N VAL A 327 0.28 -11.59 -2.37
CA VAL A 327 -0.78 -12.05 -1.46
C VAL A 327 -0.29 -11.83 -0.04
N VAL A 328 -1.02 -11.04 0.73
CA VAL A 328 -0.74 -10.76 2.13
C VAL A 328 -1.67 -11.59 2.99
N ASP A 329 -1.14 -12.65 3.59
CA ASP A 329 -1.84 -13.55 4.50
C ASP A 329 -0.85 -14.39 5.31
N THR A 330 -1.37 -15.28 6.15
CA THR A 330 -0.57 -16.28 6.85
C THR A 330 -0.82 -17.67 6.28
N PHE A 331 0.12 -18.57 6.50
CA PHE A 331 0.07 -19.93 5.96
C PHE A 331 0.74 -20.92 6.91
N ASP A 332 0.38 -22.19 6.76
CA ASP A 332 1.01 -23.28 7.50
C ASP A 332 2.43 -23.54 6.98
N ILE A 333 3.42 -23.57 7.87
CA ILE A 333 4.84 -23.76 7.51
C ILE A 333 5.13 -25.03 6.70
N ARG A 334 4.25 -26.04 6.73
CA ARG A 334 4.39 -27.29 5.98
C ARG A 334 4.31 -27.07 4.47
N ILE A 335 3.78 -25.94 3.99
CA ILE A 335 3.79 -25.62 2.56
C ILE A 335 5.18 -25.22 2.06
N LEU A 336 6.12 -24.89 2.95
CA LEU A 336 7.48 -24.51 2.58
C LEU A 336 8.27 -25.73 2.11
N MET A 337 8.87 -25.61 0.92
CA MET A 337 9.54 -26.72 0.25
C MET A 337 11.06 -26.76 0.48
N ALA A 338 11.63 -25.71 1.06
CA ALA A 338 13.04 -25.61 1.41
C ALA A 338 13.23 -24.69 2.62
N LYS A 339 14.44 -24.73 3.23
CA LYS A 339 14.84 -23.74 4.24
C LYS A 339 14.91 -22.35 3.59
N SER A 340 14.58 -21.32 4.36
CA SER A 340 14.64 -19.94 3.87
C SER A 340 16.07 -19.49 3.58
N VAL A 341 16.23 -18.68 2.55
CA VAL A 341 17.41 -17.84 2.33
C VAL A 341 17.19 -16.52 3.05
N LYS A 342 18.26 -15.97 3.64
CA LYS A 342 18.23 -14.73 4.42
C LYS A 342 19.04 -13.64 3.73
N TYR A 343 18.51 -12.42 3.73
CA TYR A 343 19.18 -11.20 3.28
C TYR A 343 19.12 -10.15 4.39
N THR A 344 20.28 -9.68 4.83
CA THR A 344 20.39 -8.76 5.97
C THR A 344 20.72 -7.35 5.50
N VAL A 345 19.98 -6.36 6.01
CA VAL A 345 20.32 -4.94 5.91
C VAL A 345 20.75 -4.46 7.29
N ASN A 346 21.99 -3.96 7.39
CA ASN A 346 22.47 -3.29 8.59
C ASN A 346 22.17 -1.80 8.50
N PHE A 347 21.24 -1.30 9.31
CA PHE A 347 20.78 0.09 9.22
C PHE A 347 21.84 1.09 9.69
N LEU A 348 22.76 0.69 10.58
CA LEU A 348 23.89 1.54 10.98
C LEU A 348 24.82 1.84 9.79
N GLU A 349 25.03 0.86 8.91
CA GLU A 349 25.99 0.95 7.80
C GLU A 349 25.36 1.38 6.48
N ALA A 350 24.14 0.91 6.19
CA ALA A 350 23.45 1.12 4.92
C ALA A 350 23.18 2.61 4.63
N LYS A 351 23.24 3.00 3.36
CA LYS A 351 22.90 4.34 2.88
C LYS A 351 21.52 4.34 2.23
N GLU A 352 20.90 5.51 2.16
CA GLU A 352 19.58 5.69 1.52
C GLU A 352 19.55 5.09 0.09
N GLY A 353 20.60 5.34 -0.69
CA GLY A 353 20.72 4.84 -2.07
C GLY A 353 20.86 3.31 -2.20
N ASP A 354 21.25 2.61 -1.13
CA ASP A 354 21.39 1.14 -1.16
C ASP A 354 20.01 0.46 -1.25
N LEU A 355 18.95 1.13 -0.79
CA LEU A 355 17.57 0.62 -0.81
C LEU A 355 16.86 0.85 -2.16
N HIS A 356 17.45 1.62 -3.08
CA HIS A 356 16.85 1.88 -4.38
C HIS A 356 16.84 0.66 -5.30
N ARG A 357 17.83 -0.23 -5.14
CA ARG A 357 17.96 -1.46 -5.92
C ARG A 357 18.54 -2.57 -5.03
N ILE A 358 17.66 -3.43 -4.54
CA ILE A 358 18.03 -4.53 -3.64
C ILE A 358 18.02 -5.83 -4.44
N GLU A 359 19.17 -6.49 -4.49
CA GLU A 359 19.36 -7.75 -5.20
C GLU A 359 19.58 -8.88 -4.20
N ILE A 360 18.66 -9.84 -4.17
CA ILE A 360 18.69 -10.98 -3.26
C ILE A 360 18.89 -12.26 -4.07
N PRO A 361 20.15 -12.70 -4.26
CA PRO A 361 20.41 -13.99 -4.88
C PRO A 361 19.98 -15.11 -3.94
N PHE A 362 19.38 -16.16 -4.50
CA PHE A 362 18.94 -17.30 -3.72
C PHE A 362 19.32 -18.62 -4.37
N LYS A 363 19.56 -19.61 -3.52
CA LYS A 363 19.80 -21.00 -3.89
C LYS A 363 19.17 -21.90 -2.83
N PHE A 364 18.02 -22.46 -3.17
CA PHE A 364 17.28 -23.38 -2.32
C PHE A 364 17.68 -24.81 -2.62
N HIS A 365 17.94 -25.58 -1.57
CA HIS A 365 18.03 -27.03 -1.64
C HIS A 365 16.67 -27.62 -1.26
N MET A 366 16.01 -28.25 -2.22
CA MET A 366 14.64 -28.70 -2.08
C MET A 366 14.56 -29.88 -1.10
N LEU A 367 13.72 -29.73 -0.08
CA LEU A 367 13.46 -30.78 0.92
C LEU A 367 12.29 -31.69 0.52
N HIS A 368 11.37 -31.15 -0.27
CA HIS A 368 10.17 -31.85 -0.71
C HIS A 368 10.05 -31.81 -2.24
N SER A 369 9.50 -32.87 -2.83
CA SER A 369 9.17 -32.93 -4.25
C SER A 369 7.77 -32.35 -4.49
N GLY A 370 7.59 -31.57 -5.56
CA GLY A 370 6.28 -31.03 -5.92
C GLY A 370 6.36 -29.82 -6.86
N LEU A 371 5.21 -29.16 -7.04
CA LEU A 371 5.12 -27.89 -7.76
C LEU A 371 5.45 -26.73 -6.81
N VAL A 372 6.46 -25.95 -7.18
CA VAL A 372 6.78 -24.66 -6.56
C VAL A 372 5.89 -23.60 -7.20
N HIS A 373 4.94 -23.10 -6.41
CA HIS A 373 3.95 -22.12 -6.85
C HIS A 373 4.44 -20.68 -6.74
N GLY A 374 5.47 -20.42 -5.94
CA GLY A 374 6.01 -19.09 -5.73
C GLY A 374 7.04 -19.01 -4.62
N LEU A 375 7.36 -17.79 -4.20
CA LEU A 375 8.19 -17.51 -3.03
C LEU A 375 7.37 -16.82 -1.94
N ALA A 376 7.52 -17.29 -0.71
CA ALA A 376 6.98 -16.67 0.49
C ALA A 376 8.06 -15.80 1.14
N PHE A 377 7.65 -14.69 1.74
CA PHE A 377 8.49 -13.68 2.34
C PHE A 377 8.00 -13.34 3.74
N TRP A 378 8.95 -13.16 4.65
CA TRP A 378 8.76 -12.56 5.96
C TRP A 378 10.03 -11.82 6.35
N PHE A 379 9.98 -11.09 7.45
CA PHE A 379 11.14 -10.38 7.95
C PHE A 379 11.25 -10.41 9.47
N ASP A 380 12.47 -10.29 9.95
CA ASP A 380 12.80 -10.11 11.35
C ASP A 380 13.61 -8.83 11.49
N VAL A 381 13.44 -8.10 12.59
CA VAL A 381 14.31 -6.98 12.94
C VAL A 381 14.91 -7.20 14.31
N ALA A 382 16.18 -6.85 14.46
CA ALA A 382 16.88 -6.97 15.73
C ALA A 382 17.22 -5.59 16.29
N PHE A 383 16.93 -5.42 17.58
CA PHE A 383 17.34 -4.28 18.38
C PHE A 383 18.61 -4.67 19.14
N ILE A 384 19.79 -4.33 18.59
CA ILE A 384 21.09 -4.70 19.15
C ILE A 384 21.49 -3.61 20.14
N GLY A 385 21.09 -3.77 21.40
CA GLY A 385 21.47 -2.88 22.49
C GLY A 385 22.73 -3.32 23.22
N SER A 386 23.23 -2.45 24.09
CA SER A 386 24.45 -2.72 24.88
C SER A 386 24.27 -3.83 25.92
N ILE A 387 23.02 -4.07 26.36
CA ILE A 387 22.71 -5.11 27.36
C ILE A 387 22.32 -6.41 26.66
N MET A 388 21.42 -6.36 25.67
CA MET A 388 20.96 -7.53 24.95
C MET A 388 20.39 -7.20 23.56
N THR A 389 20.40 -8.22 22.70
CA THR A 389 19.67 -8.19 21.43
C THR A 389 18.24 -8.70 21.61
N VAL A 390 17.25 -7.91 21.20
CA VAL A 390 15.84 -8.32 21.18
C VAL A 390 15.38 -8.44 19.72
N TRP A 391 14.61 -9.47 19.40
CA TRP A 391 14.09 -9.71 18.05
C TRP A 391 12.59 -9.48 17.99
N LEU A 392 12.14 -8.79 16.94
CA LEU A 392 10.76 -8.79 16.48
C LEU A 392 10.72 -9.59 15.18
N SER A 393 9.99 -10.70 15.18
CA SER A 393 9.89 -11.60 14.04
C SER A 393 8.47 -11.60 13.47
N THR A 394 8.38 -11.67 12.14
CA THR A 394 7.12 -11.90 11.41
C THR A 394 7.11 -13.28 10.74
N ALA A 395 7.99 -14.18 11.16
CA ALA A 395 8.06 -15.52 10.61
C ALA A 395 6.74 -16.28 10.79
N PRO A 396 6.37 -17.17 9.84
CA PRO A 396 5.16 -18.00 9.95
C PRO A 396 5.23 -19.02 11.10
N THR A 397 6.38 -19.16 11.77
CA THR A 397 6.56 -19.95 13.00
C THR A 397 6.23 -19.19 14.27
N GLU A 398 6.09 -17.86 14.20
CA GLU A 398 5.89 -16.97 15.33
C GLU A 398 4.41 -16.50 15.42
N PRO A 399 4.00 -15.94 16.57
CA PRO A 399 2.67 -15.36 16.70
C PRO A 399 2.38 -14.31 15.62
N LEU A 400 1.16 -14.33 15.09
CA LEU A 400 0.75 -13.47 13.99
C LEU A 400 0.85 -11.99 14.36
N THR A 401 1.39 -11.20 13.43
CA THR A 401 1.45 -9.74 13.49
C THR A 401 0.59 -9.13 12.40
N HIS A 402 0.31 -7.83 12.44
CA HIS A 402 -0.45 -7.14 11.40
C HIS A 402 0.25 -7.11 10.03
N TRP A 403 1.55 -7.40 9.97
CA TRP A 403 2.29 -7.52 8.70
C TRP A 403 1.99 -8.83 7.96
N TYR A 404 1.46 -9.85 8.65
CA TYR A 404 1.31 -11.19 8.11
C TYR A 404 2.62 -11.68 7.45
N GLN A 405 2.50 -12.51 6.41
CA GLN A 405 3.57 -12.84 5.49
C GLN A 405 3.12 -12.42 4.08
N VAL A 406 4.06 -12.42 3.13
CA VAL A 406 3.78 -12.07 1.74
C VAL A 406 4.15 -13.23 0.82
N ARG A 407 3.25 -13.60 -0.10
CA ARG A 407 3.50 -14.65 -1.09
C ARG A 407 3.42 -14.07 -2.50
N CYS A 408 4.44 -14.33 -3.30
CA CYS A 408 4.48 -13.96 -4.71
C CYS A 408 4.41 -15.22 -5.57
N LEU A 409 3.34 -15.34 -6.36
CA LEU A 409 3.13 -16.48 -7.25
C LEU A 409 4.00 -16.39 -8.50
N PHE A 410 4.49 -17.53 -8.96
CA PHE A 410 5.00 -17.66 -10.32
C PHE A 410 3.82 -17.84 -11.28
N GLN A 411 3.86 -17.18 -12.44
CA GLN A 411 2.84 -17.38 -13.48
C GLN A 411 2.76 -18.85 -13.93
N SER A 412 3.92 -19.51 -14.03
CA SER A 412 4.03 -20.94 -14.32
C SER A 412 4.76 -21.62 -13.17
N PRO A 413 4.12 -22.57 -12.45
CA PRO A 413 4.76 -23.27 -11.35
C PRO A 413 5.90 -24.14 -11.86
N LEU A 414 6.90 -24.34 -11.02
CA LEU A 414 8.10 -25.11 -11.35
C LEU A 414 8.06 -26.45 -10.62
N PHE A 415 8.13 -27.55 -11.36
CA PHE A 415 8.30 -28.86 -10.72
C PHE A 415 9.75 -29.04 -10.26
N ALA A 416 9.94 -29.43 -9.00
CA ALA A 416 11.24 -29.78 -8.43
C ALA A 416 11.12 -31.04 -7.59
N LYS A 417 12.17 -31.87 -7.60
CA LYS A 417 12.29 -33.05 -6.74
C LYS A 417 13.06 -32.70 -5.47
N ALA A 418 12.83 -33.43 -4.39
CA ALA A 418 13.68 -33.38 -3.21
C ALA A 418 15.14 -33.68 -3.60
N GLY A 419 16.07 -32.87 -3.12
CA GLY A 419 17.48 -32.88 -3.51
C GLY A 419 17.83 -31.97 -4.69
N ASP A 420 16.86 -31.51 -5.48
CA ASP A 420 17.11 -30.53 -6.54
C ASP A 420 17.50 -29.18 -5.94
N THR A 421 18.07 -28.33 -6.79
CA THR A 421 18.40 -26.95 -6.45
C THR A 421 17.55 -25.98 -7.26
N LEU A 422 16.83 -25.08 -6.56
CA LEU A 422 16.15 -23.94 -7.16
C LEU A 422 16.95 -22.68 -6.87
N SER A 423 17.60 -22.12 -7.89
CA SER A 423 18.35 -20.86 -7.78
C SER A 423 17.72 -19.75 -8.60
N GLY A 424 18.05 -18.50 -8.29
CA GLY A 424 17.60 -17.32 -9.01
C GLY A 424 17.92 -16.04 -8.24
N THR A 425 17.35 -14.93 -8.68
CA THR A 425 17.51 -13.63 -8.02
C THR A 425 16.14 -12.96 -7.84
N CYS A 426 15.87 -12.48 -6.62
CA CYS A 426 14.79 -11.56 -6.34
C CYS A 426 15.34 -10.12 -6.41
N LEU A 427 14.83 -9.32 -7.33
CA LEU A 427 15.25 -7.93 -7.53
C LEU A 427 14.11 -6.98 -7.14
N LEU A 428 14.35 -6.13 -6.15
CA LEU A 428 13.45 -5.06 -5.73
C LEU A 428 14.00 -3.73 -6.23
N ILE A 429 13.18 -2.97 -6.98
CA ILE A 429 13.56 -1.67 -7.53
C ILE A 429 12.56 -0.63 -7.04
N ALA A 430 13.06 0.37 -6.32
CA ALA A 430 12.25 1.48 -5.82
C ALA A 430 11.57 2.22 -6.98
N ASN A 431 10.28 2.49 -6.82
CA ASN A 431 9.48 3.26 -7.78
C ASN A 431 9.00 4.58 -7.13
N LYS A 432 8.48 5.51 -7.92
CA LYS A 432 8.08 6.84 -7.43
C LYS A 432 6.77 6.86 -6.62
N SER A 433 6.03 5.77 -6.61
CA SER A 433 4.89 5.56 -5.72
C SER A 433 5.40 4.96 -4.41
N LEU A 434 4.80 5.33 -3.28
CA LEU A 434 5.02 4.65 -2.00
C LEU A 434 4.34 3.27 -1.95
N HIS A 435 3.73 2.85 -3.06
CA HIS A 435 3.12 1.54 -3.27
C HIS A 435 4.18 0.46 -3.58
N PRO A 436 3.86 -0.84 -3.40
CA PRO A 436 4.83 -1.91 -3.49
C PRO A 436 5.62 -1.88 -4.79
N ALA A 437 6.96 -1.91 -4.67
CA ALA A 437 7.81 -2.34 -5.76
C ALA A 437 7.63 -3.86 -5.91
N PHE A 438 7.18 -4.32 -7.08
CA PHE A 438 7.00 -5.75 -7.33
C PHE A 438 8.37 -6.43 -7.44
N PRO A 439 8.59 -7.56 -6.74
CA PRO A 439 9.79 -8.35 -6.93
C PRO A 439 9.84 -8.89 -8.36
N ALA A 440 10.89 -8.54 -9.09
CA ALA A 440 11.21 -9.19 -10.35
C ALA A 440 12.01 -10.46 -10.04
N PHE A 441 11.47 -11.62 -10.44
CA PHE A 441 12.19 -12.88 -10.36
C PHE A 441 12.94 -13.12 -11.65
N ILE A 442 14.27 -13.22 -11.56
CA ILE A 442 15.11 -13.59 -12.69
C ILE A 442 15.50 -15.06 -12.49
N PRO A 443 14.86 -16.00 -13.23
CA PRO A 443 15.30 -17.38 -13.21
C PRO A 443 16.69 -17.48 -13.86
N PRO A 444 17.54 -18.42 -13.43
CA PRO A 444 18.80 -18.69 -14.11
C PRO A 444 18.50 -19.17 -15.53
N SER A 445 19.34 -18.77 -16.48
CA SER A 445 19.42 -19.44 -17.77
C SER A 445 19.60 -20.94 -17.52
N ARG A 446 18.73 -21.77 -18.12
CA ARG A 446 18.77 -23.23 -17.96
C ARG A 446 20.21 -23.74 -18.08
N PRO A 447 20.67 -24.67 -17.22
CA PRO A 447 21.87 -25.43 -17.51
C PRO A 447 21.64 -26.16 -18.83
N SER A 448 22.55 -25.96 -19.79
CA SER A 448 22.55 -26.71 -21.05
C SER A 448 22.93 -28.16 -20.77
N SER A 449 21.97 -28.96 -20.32
CA SER A 449 22.05 -30.41 -20.47
C SER A 449 21.88 -30.70 -21.97
N ARG A 450 23.01 -30.94 -22.64
CA ARG A 450 23.03 -31.44 -24.02
C ARG A 450 22.34 -32.79 -24.04
N LEU A 451 21.18 -32.87 -24.69
CA LEU A 451 20.71 -34.06 -25.37
C LEU A 451 20.49 -33.67 -26.84
N PRO A 452 21.08 -34.39 -27.81
CA PRO A 452 20.97 -34.02 -29.22
C PRO A 452 19.64 -34.52 -29.80
N GLY A 453 18.89 -33.63 -30.42
CA GLY A 453 17.81 -34.02 -31.33
C GLY A 453 16.52 -33.21 -31.18
N LEU A 454 16.15 -32.56 -32.28
CA LEU A 454 14.84 -31.94 -32.59
C LEU A 454 14.59 -30.53 -32.02
N HIS A 455 15.10 -29.55 -32.77
CA HIS A 455 14.52 -28.20 -32.86
C HIS A 455 13.14 -28.29 -33.56
N PRO A 456 12.19 -27.43 -33.18
CA PRO A 456 11.90 -26.31 -34.06
C PRO A 456 11.95 -24.96 -33.33
N ALA A 457 12.39 -23.95 -34.08
CA ALA A 457 12.66 -22.60 -33.66
C ALA A 457 11.38 -21.81 -33.31
N PHE A 458 11.49 -20.95 -32.28
CA PHE A 458 10.72 -19.70 -32.22
C PHE A 458 11.72 -18.54 -32.05
N PRO A 459 11.63 -17.46 -32.86
CA PRO A 459 12.56 -16.36 -32.78
C PRO A 459 12.17 -15.38 -31.67
N ALA A 460 13.14 -15.07 -30.81
CA ALA A 460 13.13 -13.87 -29.98
C ALA A 460 13.34 -12.66 -30.90
N PHE A 461 12.38 -11.73 -30.92
CA PHE A 461 12.51 -10.47 -31.65
C PHE A 461 13.08 -9.40 -30.72
N ILE A 462 14.34 -9.04 -30.96
CA ILE A 462 14.99 -7.85 -30.41
C ILE A 462 14.90 -6.78 -31.51
N PRO A 463 14.31 -5.60 -31.28
CA PRO A 463 14.31 -4.55 -32.29
C PRO A 463 15.72 -3.96 -32.42
N PRO A 464 16.33 -3.92 -33.62
CA PRO A 464 17.60 -3.24 -33.81
C PRO A 464 17.38 -1.72 -33.95
N SER A 465 18.21 -0.98 -33.25
CA SER A 465 18.47 0.45 -33.42
C SER A 465 18.84 0.77 -34.87
N ARG A 466 18.15 1.76 -35.47
CA ARG A 466 18.47 2.36 -36.77
C ARG A 466 19.85 3.04 -36.76
N PRO A 467 20.60 2.91 -37.86
CA PRO A 467 21.24 4.08 -38.47
C PRO A 467 20.79 4.28 -39.92
N LEU A 468 20.91 5.54 -40.37
CA LEU A 468 20.59 6.03 -41.70
C LEU A 468 21.47 5.44 -42.81
N SER A 469 20.89 5.14 -43.98
CA SER A 469 21.37 5.61 -45.30
C SER A 469 20.44 5.16 -46.44
N ARG A 470 20.53 5.90 -47.56
CA ARG A 470 19.66 5.93 -48.75
C ARG A 470 19.99 4.86 -49.80
N SER A 471 19.02 4.64 -50.72
CA SER A 471 19.18 4.24 -52.15
C SER A 471 19.51 2.76 -52.40
N SER A 472 19.03 2.01 -53.40
CA SER A 472 18.07 2.14 -54.52
C SER A 472 17.91 0.74 -55.16
N HIS A 473 16.86 0.57 -55.99
CA HIS A 473 16.65 -0.46 -57.05
C HIS A 473 16.10 -1.87 -56.73
N LEU A 474 14.89 -2.10 -57.27
CA LEU A 474 14.27 -3.35 -57.76
C LEU A 474 15.04 -3.95 -58.98
N PRO A 475 14.66 -5.10 -59.63
CA PRO A 475 13.47 -5.97 -59.47
C PRO A 475 13.73 -7.52 -59.54
N GLY A 476 12.67 -8.33 -59.36
CA GLY A 476 12.47 -9.50 -60.24
C GLY A 476 11.94 -10.82 -59.63
N LEU A 477 10.77 -11.24 -60.15
CA LEU A 477 10.26 -12.62 -60.34
C LEU A 477 9.49 -13.35 -59.21
N ARG A 478 8.16 -13.42 -59.42
CA ARG A 478 7.22 -14.52 -59.07
C ARG A 478 7.31 -15.66 -60.12
N PRO A 479 6.47 -16.73 -60.12
CA PRO A 479 5.64 -17.41 -59.09
C PRO A 479 5.82 -18.95 -59.08
N ALA A 480 5.20 -19.69 -58.13
CA ALA A 480 4.44 -20.94 -58.43
C ALA A 480 3.82 -21.60 -57.17
N PHE A 481 2.50 -21.81 -57.21
CA PHE A 481 1.73 -22.85 -56.49
C PHE A 481 1.74 -24.13 -57.35
N PRO A 482 1.58 -25.39 -56.81
CA PRO A 482 0.24 -25.99 -56.53
C PRO A 482 0.24 -26.96 -55.31
N ALA A 483 -0.81 -27.03 -54.47
CA ALA A 483 -2.06 -27.83 -54.52
C ALA A 483 -2.06 -29.15 -53.70
N PHE A 484 -3.22 -29.39 -53.06
CA PHE A 484 -3.71 -30.55 -52.27
C PHE A 484 -3.61 -31.92 -53.01
N VAL A 485 -3.75 -33.14 -52.45
CA VAL A 485 -4.83 -33.75 -51.61
C VAL A 485 -4.33 -35.11 -50.96
N PRO A 486 -5.11 -35.95 -50.22
CA PRO A 486 -4.71 -36.57 -48.93
C PRO A 486 -4.65 -38.12 -48.93
N PHE A 487 -4.23 -38.77 -47.82
CA PHE A 487 -4.50 -40.20 -47.58
C PHE A 487 -4.64 -40.54 -46.07
N PHE A 488 -5.56 -41.45 -45.78
CA PHE A 488 -6.19 -41.86 -44.50
C PHE A 488 -5.47 -43.09 -43.84
N PRO A 489 -5.92 -43.67 -42.69
CA PRO A 489 -5.06 -44.15 -41.60
C PRO A 489 -5.11 -45.69 -41.39
N PRO A 490 -4.48 -46.19 -40.32
CA PRO A 490 -5.03 -47.36 -39.59
C PRO A 490 -4.85 -47.20 -38.06
N SER A 491 -5.44 -47.95 -37.13
CA SER A 491 -6.63 -48.79 -36.98
C SER A 491 -6.68 -49.19 -35.47
N ARG A 492 -7.87 -49.43 -34.92
CA ARG A 492 -8.11 -49.92 -33.54
C ARG A 492 -7.55 -51.33 -33.29
N PRO A 493 -7.45 -51.75 -32.01
CA PRO A 493 -8.06 -53.02 -31.64
C PRO A 493 -8.99 -52.96 -30.42
N SER A 494 -9.86 -53.95 -30.39
CA SER A 494 -11.04 -54.23 -29.57
C SER A 494 -10.74 -54.98 -28.25
N SER A 495 -11.65 -54.81 -27.28
CA SER A 495 -11.83 -55.65 -26.09
C SER A 495 -12.40 -57.04 -26.43
N PRO A 496 -12.25 -58.03 -25.52
CA PRO A 496 -13.44 -58.77 -25.07
C PRO A 496 -13.46 -59.23 -23.59
N HIS A 497 -14.70 -59.21 -23.05
CA HIS A 497 -15.39 -60.16 -22.15
C HIS A 497 -14.99 -60.41 -20.66
N LEU A 498 -15.99 -60.11 -19.80
CA LEU A 498 -16.33 -60.71 -18.49
C LEU A 498 -17.02 -62.08 -18.65
N PRO A 499 -17.04 -62.94 -17.58
CA PRO A 499 -18.31 -63.16 -16.87
C PRO A 499 -18.21 -63.38 -15.33
N THR A 500 -19.05 -62.63 -14.58
CA THR A 500 -19.96 -62.95 -13.43
C THR A 500 -19.57 -63.78 -12.17
N PRO A 501 -20.30 -63.62 -11.03
CA PRO A 501 -19.76 -63.61 -9.66
C PRO A 501 -20.23 -64.76 -8.74
N SER A 502 -19.65 -64.86 -7.53
CA SER A 502 -20.20 -65.64 -6.42
C SER A 502 -20.08 -64.95 -5.04
N ARG A 503 -21.22 -64.89 -4.35
CA ARG A 503 -21.54 -64.71 -2.89
C ARG A 503 -20.42 -65.13 -1.92
N SER A 504 -20.28 -64.68 -0.66
CA SER A 504 -21.13 -64.07 0.40
C SER A 504 -20.18 -63.42 1.43
N SER A 505 -20.53 -62.45 2.28
CA SER A 505 -21.37 -62.59 3.48
C SER A 505 -21.46 -61.23 4.23
N ARG A 506 -22.42 -61.17 5.15
CA ARG A 506 -23.05 -59.99 5.79
C ARG A 506 -22.22 -59.35 6.93
N LEU A 507 -22.22 -58.01 6.99
CA LEU A 507 -22.56 -57.04 8.09
C LEU A 507 -22.38 -57.42 9.60
N PRO A 508 -22.38 -56.48 10.60
CA PRO A 508 -22.46 -54.99 10.57
C PRO A 508 -21.51 -54.26 11.57
N ALA A 509 -21.60 -52.92 11.63
CA ALA A 509 -21.10 -52.00 12.69
C ALA A 509 -22.24 -51.63 13.70
N PRO A 510 -22.10 -50.66 14.66
CA PRO A 510 -21.29 -50.66 15.90
C PRO A 510 -22.06 -50.24 17.19
N SER A 511 -21.34 -50.17 18.34
CA SER A 511 -21.56 -49.41 19.63
C SER A 511 -22.05 -50.22 20.88
N PRO A 512 -22.05 -49.66 22.13
CA PRO A 512 -20.97 -49.14 23.02
C PRO A 512 -21.05 -49.73 24.47
N LEU A 513 -20.23 -49.26 25.46
CA LEU A 513 -20.39 -49.24 26.97
C LEU A 513 -18.98 -49.25 27.67
N ILE A 514 -18.49 -48.24 28.41
CA ILE A 514 -18.75 -47.72 29.80
C ILE A 514 -17.99 -48.48 30.94
N PRO A 515 -17.53 -47.79 32.02
CA PRO A 515 -16.25 -48.02 32.73
C PRO A 515 -16.36 -48.64 34.14
N LEU A 516 -15.20 -48.91 34.77
CA LEU A 516 -15.03 -49.41 36.14
C LEU A 516 -14.37 -48.37 37.09
N SER A 517 -14.49 -48.63 38.39
CA SER A 517 -14.77 -47.70 39.49
C SER A 517 -13.85 -47.83 40.72
N LEU A 518 -13.56 -46.70 41.42
CA LEU A 518 -13.42 -46.45 42.89
C LEU A 518 -12.34 -47.25 43.72
N PRO A 519 -11.90 -46.83 44.96
CA PRO A 519 -12.67 -46.19 46.04
C PRO A 519 -12.02 -45.06 46.89
N SER A 520 -12.83 -44.55 47.83
CA SER A 520 -12.68 -43.42 48.76
C SER A 520 -12.29 -43.78 50.22
N ALA A 521 -11.69 -42.85 50.97
CA ALA A 521 -11.79 -42.68 52.45
C ALA A 521 -11.37 -41.23 52.84
N GLY A 522 -12.27 -40.38 53.39
CA GLY A 522 -12.34 -39.88 54.80
C GLY A 522 -11.16 -38.97 55.24
N GLY A 523 -11.24 -37.76 55.82
CA GLY A 523 -12.28 -36.86 56.32
C GLY A 523 -11.78 -36.16 57.60
N SER A 524 -11.60 -34.81 57.65
CA SER A 524 -11.83 -33.92 58.83
C SER A 524 -11.27 -32.47 58.68
N GLY A 525 -12.19 -31.49 58.73
CA GLY A 525 -12.15 -30.24 59.54
C GLY A 525 -11.00 -29.21 59.47
N GLY A 526 -11.34 -27.97 59.09
CA GLY A 526 -10.58 -26.75 59.44
C GLY A 526 -10.89 -25.53 58.57
N GLN A 527 -11.75 -24.62 59.05
CA GLN A 527 -12.05 -23.31 58.45
C GLN A 527 -10.89 -22.31 58.63
N SER A 528 -10.60 -21.50 57.60
CA SER A 528 -10.58 -20.02 57.69
C SER A 528 -10.12 -19.33 56.39
N GLY A 529 -10.92 -18.38 55.89
CA GLY A 529 -10.43 -17.03 55.57
C GLY A 529 -10.13 -16.63 54.12
N SER A 530 -11.06 -15.88 53.52
CA SER A 530 -10.92 -14.91 52.40
C SER A 530 -10.58 -15.48 51.01
N GLY A 531 -11.20 -15.08 49.89
CA GLY A 531 -12.05 -13.93 49.56
C GLY A 531 -11.59 -13.46 48.18
N GLY A 532 -12.35 -13.75 47.11
CA GLY A 532 -11.98 -13.27 45.77
C GLY A 532 -12.74 -13.91 44.60
N ALA A 533 -13.70 -13.12 44.08
CA ALA A 533 -14.16 -13.06 42.69
C ALA A 533 -14.85 -14.27 42.03
N THR A 534 -16.17 -14.10 41.86
CA THR A 534 -17.08 -14.75 40.93
C THR A 534 -16.54 -14.85 39.49
N HIS A 535 -16.39 -16.08 38.99
CA HIS A 535 -16.33 -16.41 37.57
C HIS A 535 -17.75 -16.67 37.03
N TYR A 536 -18.19 -15.87 36.05
CA TYR A 536 -19.26 -16.24 35.13
C TYR A 536 -18.64 -16.77 33.84
N PRO A 537 -19.00 -17.97 33.35
CA PRO A 537 -18.61 -18.44 32.03
C PRO A 537 -19.61 -17.94 30.98
N LEU A 538 -19.18 -17.03 30.10
CA LEU A 538 -19.91 -16.69 28.88
C LEU A 538 -19.25 -17.40 27.69
N ASN A 539 -19.92 -18.46 27.25
CA ASN A 539 -19.77 -19.02 25.91
C ASN A 539 -20.11 -17.95 24.88
N SER A 540 -19.13 -17.55 24.06
CA SER A 540 -19.38 -16.92 22.77
C SER A 540 -18.16 -17.15 21.87
N GLN A 541 -18.22 -18.24 21.10
CA GLN A 541 -17.42 -18.39 19.89
C GLN A 541 -17.87 -17.30 18.90
N PHE A 542 -17.12 -16.20 18.83
CA PHE A 542 -17.20 -15.27 17.71
C PHE A 542 -16.15 -15.67 16.67
N THR A 543 -16.63 -16.26 15.59
CA THR A 543 -15.90 -16.49 14.35
C THR A 543 -15.49 -15.13 13.78
N MET A 544 -14.22 -14.74 13.90
CA MET A 544 -13.66 -13.57 13.25
C MET A 544 -13.44 -13.85 11.75
N GLY A 545 -14.55 -13.91 11.00
CA GLY A 545 -14.55 -13.86 9.54
C GLY A 545 -14.68 -12.41 9.09
N GLY A 546 -13.58 -11.66 9.12
CA GLY A 546 -13.49 -10.35 8.46
C GLY A 546 -13.17 -10.53 6.97
N PRO A 547 -13.75 -9.74 6.05
CA PRO A 547 -13.42 -9.83 4.64
C PRO A 547 -11.95 -9.49 4.41
N ALA A 548 -11.30 -10.26 3.54
CA ALA A 548 -9.96 -9.95 3.03
C ALA A 548 -9.95 -8.50 2.50
N ILE A 549 -8.99 -7.70 2.98
CA ILE A 549 -8.79 -6.33 2.50
C ILE A 549 -8.31 -6.43 1.05
N SER A 550 -9.25 -6.34 0.12
CA SER A 550 -8.96 -6.18 -1.30
C SER A 550 -8.38 -4.77 -1.50
N MET A 551 -7.06 -4.70 -1.74
CA MET A 551 -6.36 -3.47 -2.12
C MET A 551 -6.61 -3.09 -3.59
N ALA A 552 -7.85 -3.22 -4.05
CA ALA A 552 -8.28 -2.73 -5.35
C ALA A 552 -9.11 -1.45 -5.15
N SER A 553 -8.51 -0.29 -5.40
CA SER A 553 -9.22 0.99 -5.61
C SER A 553 -8.38 1.93 -6.48
N PRO A 554 -9.02 2.84 -7.23
CA PRO A 554 -9.01 2.82 -8.70
C PRO A 554 -7.79 3.50 -9.31
N MET A 555 -7.16 2.82 -10.29
CA MET A 555 -6.12 3.42 -11.12
C MET A 555 -6.68 4.52 -12.01
N SER A 556 -6.06 5.70 -11.97
CA SER A 556 -6.17 6.67 -13.05
C SER A 556 -5.31 6.22 -14.22
N ILE A 557 -5.94 5.80 -15.31
CA ILE A 557 -5.26 5.46 -16.56
C ILE A 557 -4.74 6.75 -17.20
N THR A 558 -3.42 6.88 -17.33
CA THR A 558 -2.80 7.79 -18.29
C THR A 558 -2.74 7.10 -19.64
N THR A 559 -3.74 7.37 -20.49
CA THR A 559 -3.75 6.99 -21.90
C THR A 559 -2.65 7.73 -22.63
N ASN A 560 -1.59 7.03 -23.07
CA ASN A 560 -0.76 7.49 -24.18
C ASN A 560 -1.36 6.95 -25.49
N THR A 561 -2.00 7.86 -26.21
CA THR A 561 -2.52 7.68 -27.56
C THR A 561 -1.37 7.41 -28.53
N MET A 562 -1.31 6.22 -29.13
CA MET A 562 -0.47 5.97 -30.31
C MET A 562 -1.31 6.19 -31.56
N HIS A 563 -0.97 7.23 -32.33
CA HIS A 563 -1.51 7.49 -33.65
C HIS A 563 -1.00 6.43 -34.64
N TYR A 564 -1.89 5.70 -35.29
CA TYR A 564 -1.58 4.95 -36.50
C TYR A 564 -1.57 5.91 -37.70
N GLY A 565 -0.41 6.02 -38.35
CA GLY A 565 -0.28 6.60 -39.69
C GLY A 565 -0.33 5.46 -40.72
N SER A 566 -1.20 5.65 -41.72
CA SER A 566 -1.54 4.81 -42.87
C SER A 566 -0.38 4.11 -43.59
#